data_AF-A0A517W470-F1
#
_entry.id   AF-A0A517W470-F1
#
_cell.length_a   1.000
_cell.length_b   1.000
_cell.length_c   1.000
_cell.angle_alpha   90.00
_cell.angle_beta   90.00
_cell.angle_gamma   90.00
#
_symmetry.space_group_name_H-M   'P 1'
#
loop_
_entity.id
_entity.type
_entity.pdbx_description
1 polymer ?
#
loop_
_entity_poly.entity_id
_entity_poly.type
_entity_poly.pdbx_seq_one_letter_code
_entity_poly.pdbx_strand_id
1 'polypeptide(L)'
;MKIRLCLCMILMLSLSCKKQEDGVKPNVALPPEAQFQEFHAEIQSFCGSCHLCPDPSVLTKEAWRMQIPREYAHYELSPRKNLRVPPMPEVIQYFVTQAPEQHDLPIPIVDTPQGPIEFRKVEFPQQSDKQMPSISHLKWIPGANESGKLLMTDMGSGEVGWIQFDSSKPSYYPLAKLMNPAHIERIDLNLDQNDDYLVADLGSFGPADHDSGKVTLLVFDNEKQAYRPQTLQEGLGRVADVKAADFDKDGDLDLVIAEFGWRDTGRLLYLKNVSPSKASLKFEFQVLDGRHGASHVLITDLNHDGLPDLITLFSQEHEVIEAFLNQGAGRFKKKTIYQAPEPAYGSSSISLVDLDQDGDLDLLYTNGDTMDSFELRPSHSVQWLENKGTFPFQHHHIAVLTGAYCATHGDFDGDGDIDLAACTMTWNYQEPRNTLVWYEQTAPGQFSRHPLDFSNGQHAVIEAGDFDEDGDLDLAVGAFEVQDTDQNEWFSIWWNEGPVKSN
;
A
#
# COMPACT_ATOMS: atom_id res chain seq x y z
N MET A 1 1.25 35.59 -52.20
CA MET A 1 2.01 35.77 -50.95
C MET A 1 1.32 34.94 -49.87
N LYS A 2 2.07 34.08 -49.16
CA LYS A 2 1.60 32.97 -48.32
C LYS A 2 0.94 33.43 -46.99
N ILE A 3 0.32 32.44 -46.32
CA ILE A 3 -0.04 32.27 -44.88
C ILE A 3 -1.54 32.56 -44.59
N ARG A 4 -2.43 31.57 -44.42
CA ARG A 4 -2.71 30.54 -43.36
C ARG A 4 -3.33 31.07 -42.05
N LEU A 5 -4.55 30.62 -41.73
CA LEU A 5 -5.05 30.06 -40.45
C LEU A 5 -6.54 29.69 -40.66
N CYS A 6 -6.97 28.42 -40.85
CA CYS A 6 -7.22 27.35 -39.88
C CYS A 6 -8.09 27.72 -38.67
N LEU A 7 -9.36 27.31 -38.69
CA LEU A 7 -10.17 27.06 -37.50
C LEU A 7 -11.14 25.89 -37.76
N CYS A 8 -11.29 25.06 -36.72
CA CYS A 8 -12.32 24.04 -36.48
C CYS A 8 -12.27 22.72 -37.26
N MET A 9 -11.80 21.68 -36.58
CA MET A 9 -12.63 20.48 -36.41
C MET A 9 -12.31 19.75 -35.11
N ILE A 10 -13.39 19.48 -34.38
CA ILE A 10 -13.52 18.73 -33.14
C ILE A 10 -13.05 17.29 -33.36
N LEU A 11 -12.19 16.75 -32.48
CA LEU A 11 -11.99 15.32 -32.36
C LEU A 11 -11.99 14.93 -30.87
N MET A 12 -12.92 14.04 -30.52
CA MET A 12 -12.98 13.37 -29.23
C MET A 12 -11.66 12.62 -28.97
N LEU A 13 -11.03 12.87 -27.83
CA LEU A 13 -9.95 12.04 -27.30
C LEU A 13 -10.59 10.86 -26.57
N SER A 14 -10.69 9.72 -27.25
CA SER A 14 -10.68 8.44 -26.58
C SER A 14 -9.27 8.22 -26.04
N LEU A 15 -9.11 8.23 -24.71
CA LEU A 15 -7.96 7.63 -24.04
C LEU A 15 -8.11 6.11 -24.19
N SER A 16 -7.85 5.62 -25.40
CA SER A 16 -7.57 4.21 -25.61
C SER A 16 -6.25 3.94 -24.90
N CYS A 17 -6.32 3.03 -23.93
CA CYS A 17 -5.20 2.23 -23.46
C CYS A 17 -4.56 1.60 -24.71
N LYS A 18 -3.64 2.34 -25.35
CA LYS A 18 -2.78 1.75 -26.35
C LYS A 18 -1.98 0.72 -25.60
N LYS A 19 -2.17 -0.55 -25.99
CA LYS A 19 -1.13 -1.58 -25.89
C LYS A 19 0.20 -0.86 -25.91
N GLN A 20 0.94 -0.98 -24.82
CA GLN A 20 2.37 -0.70 -24.81
C GLN A 20 2.88 -1.35 -26.10
N GLU A 21 3.33 -0.53 -27.07
CA GLU A 21 3.90 -1.05 -28.30
C GLU A 21 4.89 -2.12 -27.88
N ASP A 22 4.82 -3.32 -28.49
CA ASP A 22 5.79 -4.40 -28.28
C ASP A 22 7.18 -3.77 -28.39
N GLY A 23 7.73 -3.41 -27.22
CA GLY A 23 8.88 -2.54 -27.15
C GLY A 23 9.98 -3.26 -27.87
N VAL A 24 10.62 -2.59 -28.83
CA VAL A 24 11.83 -3.06 -29.49
C VAL A 24 12.71 -3.68 -28.42
N LYS A 25 12.79 -5.02 -28.39
CA LYS A 25 13.60 -5.73 -27.39
C LYS A 25 15.01 -5.16 -27.53
N PRO A 26 15.59 -4.50 -26.51
CA PRO A 26 16.94 -4.02 -26.59
C PRO A 26 17.85 -5.23 -26.80
N ASN A 27 18.22 -5.48 -28.05
CA ASN A 27 19.08 -6.59 -28.41
C ASN A 27 20.53 -6.17 -28.15
N VAL A 28 20.88 -6.05 -26.87
CA VAL A 28 22.26 -5.83 -26.45
C VAL A 28 23.03 -7.10 -26.80
N ALA A 29 23.92 -7.01 -27.78
CA ALA A 29 24.77 -8.13 -28.17
C ALA A 29 25.64 -8.54 -26.97
N LEU A 30 25.47 -9.78 -26.51
CA LEU A 30 26.24 -10.33 -25.40
C LEU A 30 27.55 -10.92 -25.93
N PRO A 31 28.66 -10.73 -25.19
CA PRO A 31 29.94 -11.32 -25.58
C PRO A 31 29.85 -12.86 -25.57
N PRO A 32 30.58 -13.54 -26.48
CA PRO A 32 30.55 -15.00 -26.59
C PRO A 32 31.19 -15.72 -25.39
N GLU A 33 32.07 -15.05 -24.63
CA GLU A 33 32.65 -15.53 -23.38
C GLU A 33 32.44 -14.48 -22.29
N ALA A 34 31.83 -14.90 -21.18
CA ALA A 34 31.49 -14.04 -20.05
C ALA A 34 32.72 -13.74 -19.18
N GLN A 35 33.06 -12.45 -18.98
CA GLN A 35 34.15 -12.01 -18.11
C GLN A 35 33.66 -11.43 -16.78
N PHE A 36 32.35 -11.50 -16.49
CA PHE A 36 31.74 -10.89 -15.32
C PHE A 36 32.40 -11.24 -13.97
N GLN A 37 33.11 -12.37 -13.87
CA GLN A 37 33.88 -12.72 -12.68
C GLN A 37 34.95 -11.67 -12.36
N GLU A 38 35.56 -11.07 -13.38
CA GLU A 38 36.52 -9.96 -13.24
C GLU A 38 35.83 -8.67 -12.79
N PHE A 39 34.55 -8.49 -13.13
CA PHE A 39 33.75 -7.32 -12.81
C PHE A 39 32.87 -7.49 -11.56
N HIS A 40 32.89 -8.63 -10.88
CA HIS A 40 31.95 -8.93 -9.79
C HIS A 40 31.93 -7.84 -8.71
N ALA A 41 33.11 -7.40 -8.24
CA ALA A 41 33.19 -6.33 -7.25
C ALA A 41 32.68 -4.97 -7.78
N GLU A 42 32.87 -4.68 -9.07
CA GLU A 42 32.36 -3.46 -9.70
C GLU A 42 30.84 -3.52 -9.87
N ILE A 43 30.29 -4.69 -10.20
CA ILE A 43 28.84 -4.91 -10.27
C ILE A 43 28.21 -4.72 -8.90
N GLN A 44 28.74 -5.38 -7.87
CA GLN A 44 28.26 -5.22 -6.50
C GLN A 44 28.34 -3.76 -6.03
N SER A 45 29.44 -3.07 -6.35
CA SER A 45 29.59 -1.66 -5.97
C SER A 45 28.69 -0.71 -6.77
N PHE A 46 28.46 -0.95 -8.06
CA PHE A 46 27.64 -0.09 -8.90
C PHE A 46 26.15 -0.31 -8.64
N CYS A 47 25.70 -1.56 -8.73
CA CYS A 47 24.31 -1.96 -8.52
C CYS A 47 23.88 -1.88 -7.05
N GLY A 48 24.81 -1.96 -6.09
CA GLY A 48 24.57 -1.82 -4.65
C GLY A 48 24.86 -0.42 -4.08
N SER A 49 25.03 0.59 -4.94
CA SER A 49 25.41 1.95 -4.49
C SER A 49 24.25 2.76 -3.92
N CYS A 50 23.01 2.48 -4.36
CA CYS A 50 21.80 3.18 -3.93
C CYS A 50 21.07 2.42 -2.84
N HIS A 51 20.96 1.10 -3.02
CA HIS A 51 20.24 0.14 -2.20
C HIS A 51 21.04 -1.18 -2.17
N LEU A 52 20.51 -2.24 -1.57
CA LEU A 52 21.13 -3.57 -1.63
C LEU A 52 21.28 -4.02 -3.09
N CYS A 53 22.44 -4.59 -3.46
CA CYS A 53 22.58 -5.17 -4.79
C CYS A 53 21.56 -6.31 -4.95
N PRO A 54 20.72 -6.32 -6.00
CA PRO A 54 19.72 -7.37 -6.17
C PRO A 54 20.36 -8.76 -6.25
N ASP A 55 19.69 -9.76 -5.67
CA ASP A 55 20.02 -11.16 -5.95
C ASP A 55 19.57 -11.52 -7.38
N PRO A 56 20.41 -12.17 -8.21
CA PRO A 56 19.99 -12.57 -9.54
C PRO A 56 18.75 -13.46 -9.61
N SER A 57 18.40 -14.17 -8.54
CA SER A 57 17.22 -15.03 -8.53
C SER A 57 15.90 -14.28 -8.45
N VAL A 58 15.88 -12.96 -8.20
CA VAL A 58 14.63 -12.21 -7.98
C VAL A 58 13.83 -11.97 -9.26
N LEU A 59 14.49 -11.90 -10.42
CA LEU A 59 13.87 -11.71 -11.73
C LEU A 59 14.23 -12.85 -12.67
N THR A 60 13.37 -13.10 -13.67
CA THR A 60 13.71 -14.05 -14.73
C THR A 60 14.86 -13.56 -15.61
N LYS A 61 15.46 -14.49 -16.36
CA LYS A 61 16.44 -14.14 -17.40
C LYS A 61 15.90 -13.16 -18.44
N GLU A 62 14.62 -13.20 -18.77
CA GLU A 62 14.03 -12.23 -19.70
C GLU A 62 13.90 -10.85 -19.03
N ALA A 63 13.38 -10.79 -17.80
CA ALA A 63 13.25 -9.56 -17.06
C ALA A 63 14.60 -8.86 -16.82
N TRP A 64 15.67 -9.59 -16.46
CA TRP A 64 17.00 -9.00 -16.31
C TRP A 64 17.55 -8.35 -17.59
N ARG A 65 17.28 -8.93 -18.76
CA ARG A 65 17.70 -8.34 -20.05
C ARG A 65 16.99 -7.02 -20.33
N MET A 66 15.80 -6.83 -19.77
CA MET A 66 15.03 -5.59 -19.89
C MET A 66 15.38 -4.58 -18.81
N GLN A 67 15.64 -5.05 -17.58
CA GLN A 67 15.83 -4.22 -16.41
C GLN A 67 17.19 -3.51 -16.41
N ILE A 68 18.28 -4.23 -16.69
CA ILE A 68 19.64 -3.63 -16.65
C ILE A 68 19.79 -2.43 -17.60
N PRO A 69 19.35 -2.47 -18.87
CA PRO A 69 19.41 -1.30 -19.74
C PRO A 69 18.62 -0.09 -19.21
N ARG A 70 17.46 -0.32 -18.56
CA ARG A 70 16.66 0.75 -17.95
C ARG A 70 17.41 1.42 -16.82
N GLU A 71 18.04 0.63 -15.94
CA GLU A 71 18.79 1.18 -14.81
C GLU A 71 20.04 1.94 -15.22
N TYR A 72 20.72 1.50 -16.28
CA TYR A 72 21.82 2.27 -16.86
C TYR A 72 21.34 3.61 -17.44
N ALA A 73 20.21 3.62 -18.15
CA ALA A 73 19.62 4.86 -18.65
C ALA A 73 19.21 5.80 -17.51
N HIS A 74 18.66 5.26 -16.42
CA HIS A 74 18.36 6.05 -15.21
C HIS A 74 19.63 6.63 -14.59
N TYR A 75 20.68 5.83 -14.42
CA TYR A 75 21.96 6.32 -13.90
C TYR A 75 22.56 7.43 -14.79
N GLU A 76 22.46 7.30 -16.11
CA GLU A 76 22.91 8.32 -17.08
C GLU A 76 22.17 9.66 -16.92
N LEU A 77 20.89 9.65 -16.56
CA LEU A 77 20.11 10.86 -16.29
C LEU A 77 20.32 11.39 -14.86
N SER A 78 20.73 10.53 -13.93
CA SER A 78 20.91 10.90 -12.53
C SER A 78 22.08 11.89 -12.32
N PRO A 79 22.06 12.72 -11.26
CA PRO A 79 23.18 13.58 -10.89
C PRO A 79 24.37 12.80 -10.31
N ARG A 80 24.22 11.50 -10.02
CA ARG A 80 25.28 10.65 -9.48
C ARG A 80 26.24 10.27 -10.60
N LYS A 81 27.44 10.85 -10.61
CA LYS A 81 28.49 10.60 -11.63
C LYS A 81 29.82 10.12 -11.05
N ASN A 82 29.82 9.73 -9.77
CA ASN A 82 31.00 9.36 -9.01
C ASN A 82 31.26 7.84 -8.98
N LEU A 83 30.41 7.02 -9.61
CA LEU A 83 30.59 5.56 -9.64
C LEU A 83 31.39 5.13 -10.86
N ARG A 84 32.21 4.10 -10.67
CA ARG A 84 32.80 3.35 -11.78
C ARG A 84 31.72 2.45 -12.38
N VAL A 85 31.36 2.70 -13.63
CA VAL A 85 30.30 1.97 -14.34
C VAL A 85 30.91 0.75 -15.03
N PRO A 86 30.56 -0.50 -14.64
CA PRO A 86 31.01 -1.70 -15.35
C PRO A 86 30.37 -1.79 -16.75
N PRO A 87 30.96 -2.54 -17.70
CA PRO A 87 30.36 -2.72 -19.02
C PRO A 87 28.98 -3.39 -18.93
N MET A 88 27.94 -2.73 -19.46
CA MET A 88 26.56 -3.23 -19.40
C MET A 88 26.40 -4.69 -19.87
N PRO A 89 27.04 -5.16 -20.97
CA PRO A 89 26.91 -6.56 -21.37
C PRO A 89 27.40 -7.56 -20.33
N GLU A 90 28.45 -7.22 -19.55
CA GLU A 90 28.96 -8.08 -18.47
C GLU A 90 27.99 -8.11 -17.29
N VAL A 91 27.33 -6.99 -17.00
CA VAL A 91 26.29 -6.92 -15.95
C VAL A 91 25.07 -7.75 -16.34
N ILE A 92 24.59 -7.62 -17.58
CA ILE A 92 23.49 -8.46 -18.08
C ILE A 92 23.89 -9.94 -17.97
N GLN A 93 25.10 -10.31 -18.39
CA GLN A 93 25.56 -11.68 -18.33
C GLN A 93 25.68 -12.21 -16.89
N TYR A 94 26.15 -11.39 -15.95
CA TYR A 94 26.19 -11.72 -14.52
C TYR A 94 24.81 -12.13 -14.00
N PHE A 95 23.80 -11.28 -14.21
CA PHE A 95 22.44 -11.55 -13.72
C PHE A 95 21.79 -12.72 -14.47
N VAL A 96 21.80 -12.71 -15.81
CA VAL A 96 21.14 -13.72 -16.64
C VAL A 96 21.72 -15.13 -16.47
N THR A 97 23.02 -15.27 -16.19
CA THR A 97 23.63 -16.60 -15.98
C THR A 97 23.16 -17.27 -14.69
N GLN A 98 22.76 -16.45 -13.70
CA GLN A 98 22.38 -16.90 -12.35
C GLN A 98 20.86 -16.89 -12.14
N ALA A 99 20.13 -16.12 -12.95
CA ALA A 99 18.68 -16.01 -12.87
C ALA A 99 17.94 -17.26 -13.38
N PRO A 100 16.74 -17.54 -12.84
CA PRO A 100 15.88 -18.61 -13.34
C PRO A 100 15.27 -18.26 -14.71
N GLU A 101 14.89 -19.27 -15.49
CA GLU A 101 14.10 -19.06 -16.71
C GLU A 101 12.67 -18.61 -16.39
N GLN A 102 12.10 -19.15 -15.31
CA GLN A 102 10.77 -18.85 -14.80
C GLN A 102 10.77 -19.02 -13.27
N HIS A 103 9.88 -18.34 -12.58
CA HIS A 103 9.66 -18.56 -11.15
C HIS A 103 8.78 -19.78 -10.93
N ASP A 104 9.20 -20.68 -10.03
CA ASP A 104 8.38 -21.78 -9.56
C ASP A 104 7.44 -21.26 -8.45
N LEU A 105 6.25 -20.84 -8.87
CA LEU A 105 5.22 -20.34 -7.95
C LEU A 105 4.54 -21.50 -7.21
N PRO A 106 4.12 -21.30 -5.94
CA PRO A 106 3.34 -22.30 -5.22
C PRO A 106 2.04 -22.60 -5.97
N ILE A 107 1.64 -23.87 -5.96
CA ILE A 107 0.37 -24.30 -6.55
C ILE A 107 -0.77 -23.73 -5.70
N PRO A 108 -1.69 -22.94 -6.27
CA PRO A 108 -2.84 -22.46 -5.54
C PRO A 108 -3.70 -23.62 -5.01
N ILE A 109 -4.24 -23.47 -3.80
CA ILE A 109 -5.13 -24.47 -3.22
C ILE A 109 -6.55 -24.14 -3.67
N VAL A 110 -7.13 -25.03 -4.47
CA VAL A 110 -8.48 -24.87 -5.04
C VAL A 110 -9.55 -25.46 -4.10
N ASP A 111 -9.26 -26.60 -3.48
CA ASP A 111 -10.15 -27.29 -2.55
C ASP A 111 -9.49 -27.34 -1.17
N THR A 112 -10.17 -26.79 -0.16
CA THR A 112 -9.70 -26.81 1.23
C THR A 112 -10.83 -27.32 2.11
N PRO A 113 -10.56 -28.11 3.17
CA PRO A 113 -11.55 -28.38 4.19
C PRO A 113 -12.14 -27.05 4.66
N GLN A 114 -13.46 -26.99 4.80
CA GLN A 114 -14.13 -25.83 5.39
C GLN A 114 -13.52 -25.61 6.79
N GLY A 115 -13.08 -24.38 7.08
CA GLY A 115 -12.59 -23.99 8.40
C GLY A 115 -13.67 -24.10 9.47
N PRO A 116 -13.38 -23.74 10.74
CA PRO A 116 -14.37 -23.87 11.80
C PRO A 116 -15.58 -22.94 11.63
N ILE A 117 -15.44 -21.87 10.84
CA ILE A 117 -16.51 -20.91 10.50
C ILE A 117 -16.79 -20.81 9.00
N GLU A 118 -17.95 -20.25 8.63
CA GLU A 118 -18.37 -20.04 7.25
C GLU A 118 -18.45 -18.54 6.92
N PHE A 119 -17.79 -18.12 5.83
CA PHE A 119 -17.96 -16.77 5.29
C PHE A 119 -18.90 -16.76 4.08
N ARG A 120 -19.88 -15.85 4.08
CA ARG A 120 -20.77 -15.62 2.93
C ARG A 120 -20.43 -14.31 2.21
N LYS A 121 -19.92 -14.42 0.98
CA LYS A 121 -19.65 -13.26 0.09
C LYS A 121 -20.95 -12.60 -0.38
N VAL A 122 -20.99 -11.27 -0.32
CA VAL A 122 -21.95 -10.41 -1.02
C VAL A 122 -21.19 -9.32 -1.77
N GLU A 123 -21.43 -9.22 -3.06
CA GLU A 123 -20.80 -8.23 -3.94
C GLU A 123 -21.66 -6.99 -4.09
N PHE A 124 -21.02 -5.82 -4.11
CA PHE A 124 -21.67 -4.54 -4.29
C PHE A 124 -21.19 -3.88 -5.56
N PRO A 125 -22.07 -3.63 -6.53
CA PRO A 125 -21.66 -3.08 -7.80
C PRO A 125 -21.33 -1.60 -7.68
N GLN A 126 -20.46 -1.12 -8.57
CA GLN A 126 -20.17 0.29 -8.64
C GLN A 126 -21.42 1.08 -9.06
N GLN A 127 -21.64 2.25 -8.46
CA GLN A 127 -22.80 3.08 -8.79
C GLN A 127 -22.65 3.88 -10.10
N SER A 128 -21.47 3.85 -10.74
CA SER A 128 -21.16 4.66 -11.93
C SER A 128 -20.58 3.80 -13.07
N ASP A 129 -21.25 3.81 -14.23
CA ASP A 129 -20.97 2.93 -15.37
C ASP A 129 -19.66 3.20 -16.16
N LYS A 130 -18.69 3.98 -15.64
CA LYS A 130 -17.61 4.52 -16.49
C LYS A 130 -16.19 4.47 -15.95
N GLN A 131 -15.94 3.95 -14.76
CA GLN A 131 -14.59 4.01 -14.21
C GLN A 131 -14.26 2.79 -13.39
N MET A 132 -13.26 2.02 -13.83
CA MET A 132 -12.80 0.82 -13.14
C MET A 132 -12.62 1.06 -11.62
N PRO A 133 -13.16 0.16 -10.77
CA PRO A 133 -12.98 0.19 -9.32
C PRO A 133 -11.50 0.33 -8.95
N SER A 134 -11.18 1.22 -8.02
CA SER A 134 -9.82 1.39 -7.53
C SER A 134 -9.87 1.84 -6.08
N ILE A 135 -10.51 1.01 -5.24
CA ILE A 135 -10.62 1.29 -3.81
C ILE A 135 -9.22 1.28 -3.21
N SER A 136 -8.86 2.41 -2.62
CA SER A 136 -7.52 2.68 -2.11
C SER A 136 -7.44 2.58 -0.59
N HIS A 137 -8.56 2.74 0.12
CA HIS A 137 -8.61 2.61 1.57
C HIS A 137 -10.00 2.18 2.05
N LEU A 138 -10.02 1.33 3.06
CA LEU A 138 -11.18 0.97 3.86
C LEU A 138 -10.82 1.11 5.34
N LYS A 139 -11.70 1.70 6.16
CA LYS A 139 -11.48 1.82 7.60
C LYS A 139 -12.77 1.71 8.39
N TRP A 140 -12.88 0.71 9.26
CA TRP A 140 -14.04 0.53 10.12
C TRP A 140 -14.02 1.50 11.30
N ILE A 141 -15.17 2.10 11.57
CA ILE A 141 -15.42 2.96 12.72
C ILE A 141 -16.64 2.39 13.45
N PRO A 142 -16.44 1.67 14.57
CA PRO A 142 -17.53 1.19 15.40
C PRO A 142 -18.39 2.36 15.88
N GLY A 143 -19.71 2.18 15.84
CA GLY A 143 -20.64 3.16 16.36
C GLY A 143 -20.84 3.01 17.87
N ALA A 144 -20.95 4.13 18.59
CA ALA A 144 -21.15 4.10 20.04
C ALA A 144 -22.63 3.93 20.43
N ASN A 145 -23.54 4.58 19.70
CA ASN A 145 -24.99 4.56 19.92
C ASN A 145 -25.79 4.54 18.60
N GLU A 146 -25.08 4.37 17.49
CA GLU A 146 -25.60 4.28 16.11
C GLU A 146 -24.83 3.17 15.41
N SER A 147 -25.25 2.76 14.22
CA SER A 147 -24.50 1.76 13.46
C SER A 147 -23.14 2.28 13.04
N GLY A 148 -22.15 1.39 13.04
CA GLY A 148 -20.80 1.72 12.61
C GLY A 148 -20.73 2.12 11.14
N LYS A 149 -19.61 2.73 10.77
CA LYS A 149 -19.35 3.27 9.43
C LYS A 149 -18.04 2.69 8.90
N LEU A 150 -18.07 2.20 7.66
CA LEU A 150 -16.86 1.82 6.94
C LEU A 150 -16.47 2.98 6.01
N LEU A 151 -15.42 3.72 6.38
CA LEU A 151 -14.88 4.76 5.51
C LEU A 151 -14.26 4.15 4.25
N MET A 152 -14.36 4.87 3.14
CA MET A 152 -13.87 4.41 1.85
C MET A 152 -13.31 5.55 1.01
N THR A 153 -12.18 5.29 0.34
CA THR A 153 -11.69 6.09 -0.78
C THR A 153 -11.52 5.24 -2.02
N ASP A 154 -11.86 5.81 -3.18
CA ASP A 154 -11.59 5.22 -4.48
C ASP A 154 -10.73 6.19 -5.30
N MET A 155 -9.46 5.81 -5.48
CA MET A 155 -8.48 6.68 -6.14
C MET A 155 -8.74 6.83 -7.64
N GLY A 156 -9.45 5.90 -8.26
CA GLY A 156 -9.77 5.96 -9.68
C GLY A 156 -10.83 7.02 -9.94
N SER A 157 -11.96 6.87 -9.27
CA SER A 157 -13.14 7.73 -9.40
C SER A 157 -13.07 9.05 -8.63
N GLY A 158 -12.15 9.16 -7.68
CA GLY A 158 -12.05 10.32 -6.80
C GLY A 158 -13.03 10.30 -5.63
N GLU A 159 -13.84 9.25 -5.49
CA GLU A 159 -14.87 9.15 -4.47
C GLU A 159 -14.26 9.05 -3.07
N VAL A 160 -14.83 9.81 -2.14
CA VAL A 160 -14.52 9.76 -0.70
C VAL A 160 -15.85 9.71 0.03
N GLY A 161 -16.04 8.69 0.87
CA GLY A 161 -17.31 8.51 1.56
C GLY A 161 -17.25 7.48 2.68
N TRP A 162 -18.43 7.05 3.11
CA TRP A 162 -18.57 5.92 4.01
C TRP A 162 -19.71 5.00 3.57
N ILE A 163 -19.66 3.77 4.06
CA ILE A 163 -20.68 2.74 3.88
C ILE A 163 -21.30 2.48 5.24
N GLN A 164 -22.64 2.42 5.26
CA GLN A 164 -23.43 2.06 6.45
C GLN A 164 -24.21 0.78 6.17
N PHE A 165 -24.30 -0.11 7.16
CA PHE A 165 -24.90 -1.43 7.04
C PHE A 165 -26.26 -1.50 7.75
N ASP A 166 -27.32 -1.07 7.09
CA ASP A 166 -28.66 -1.15 7.67
C ASP A 166 -29.23 -2.58 7.47
N SER A 167 -29.23 -3.39 8.53
CA SER A 167 -29.65 -4.81 8.47
C SER A 167 -28.83 -5.61 7.43
N SER A 168 -27.50 -5.54 7.54
CA SER A 168 -26.53 -6.19 6.64
C SER A 168 -26.64 -5.75 5.16
N LYS A 169 -27.25 -4.58 4.90
CA LYS A 169 -27.31 -3.97 3.56
C LYS A 169 -26.46 -2.70 3.52
N PRO A 170 -25.34 -2.69 2.77
CA PRO A 170 -24.54 -1.50 2.64
C PRO A 170 -25.22 -0.44 1.78
N SER A 171 -25.15 0.79 2.25
CA SER A 171 -25.50 2.00 1.51
C SER A 171 -24.30 2.95 1.55
N TYR A 172 -23.86 3.39 0.37
CA TYR A 172 -22.77 4.35 0.24
C TYR A 172 -23.28 5.78 0.37
N TYR A 173 -22.57 6.60 1.15
CA TYR A 173 -22.84 8.01 1.37
C TYR A 173 -21.60 8.82 0.97
N PRO A 174 -21.69 9.65 -0.09
CA PRO A 174 -20.57 10.45 -0.55
C PRO A 174 -20.31 11.63 0.39
N LEU A 175 -19.03 11.91 0.66
CA LEU A 175 -18.57 13.08 1.41
C LEU A 175 -17.94 14.13 0.49
N ALA A 176 -17.11 13.68 -0.45
CA ALA A 176 -16.42 14.55 -1.40
C ALA A 176 -15.98 13.77 -2.65
N LYS A 177 -15.60 14.53 -3.69
CA LYS A 177 -14.89 13.99 -4.85
C LYS A 177 -13.55 14.72 -4.99
N LEU A 178 -12.47 14.00 -4.80
CA LEU A 178 -11.09 14.49 -4.87
C LEU A 178 -10.40 13.98 -6.15
N MET A 179 -9.10 14.23 -6.31
CA MET A 179 -8.39 13.88 -7.55
C MET A 179 -8.06 12.39 -7.59
N ASN A 180 -7.25 11.92 -6.65
CA ASN A 180 -6.90 10.51 -6.46
C ASN A 180 -6.73 10.22 -4.96
N PRO A 181 -7.83 10.19 -4.18
CA PRO A 181 -7.76 9.97 -2.73
C PRO A 181 -7.19 8.58 -2.42
N ALA A 182 -6.18 8.51 -1.56
CA ALA A 182 -5.47 7.27 -1.23
C ALA A 182 -5.74 6.76 0.18
N HIS A 183 -5.99 7.65 1.13
CA HIS A 183 -6.24 7.30 2.52
C HIS A 183 -7.20 8.32 3.15
N ILE A 184 -8.04 7.85 4.08
CA ILE A 184 -8.97 8.67 4.85
C ILE A 184 -8.92 8.28 6.33
N GLU A 185 -8.93 9.28 7.21
CA GLU A 185 -8.97 9.11 8.66
C GLU A 185 -10.01 10.06 9.29
N ARG A 186 -10.80 9.55 10.24
CA ARG A 186 -11.67 10.38 11.08
C ARG A 186 -10.83 11.12 12.11
N ILE A 187 -11.01 12.43 12.22
CA ILE A 187 -10.25 13.28 13.14
C ILE A 187 -11.06 14.50 13.57
N ASP A 188 -10.70 15.13 14.68
CA ASP A 188 -11.16 16.47 15.06
C ASP A 188 -9.95 17.43 15.08
N LEU A 189 -9.43 17.76 13.89
CA LEU A 189 -8.20 18.55 13.74
C LEU A 189 -8.38 20.01 14.15
N ASN A 190 -9.59 20.54 13.99
CA ASN A 190 -9.95 21.92 14.34
C ASN A 190 -10.45 22.04 15.80
N LEU A 191 -10.63 20.91 16.51
CA LEU A 191 -11.10 20.82 17.89
C LEU A 191 -12.47 21.50 18.08
N ASP A 192 -13.38 21.31 17.13
CA ASP A 192 -14.76 21.81 17.14
C ASP A 192 -15.79 20.76 17.60
N GLN A 193 -15.33 19.55 17.95
CA GLN A 193 -16.10 18.41 18.43
C GLN A 193 -17.02 17.76 17.38
N ASN A 194 -16.88 18.11 16.11
CA ASN A 194 -17.48 17.35 15.02
C ASN A 194 -16.46 16.36 14.45
N ASP A 195 -16.97 15.26 13.87
CA ASP A 195 -16.14 14.37 13.10
C ASP A 195 -15.76 15.07 11.78
N ASP A 196 -14.48 15.37 11.59
CA ASP A 196 -13.89 15.76 10.31
C ASP A 196 -13.14 14.56 9.71
N TYR A 197 -12.74 14.67 8.44
CA TYR A 197 -11.99 13.61 7.76
C TYR A 197 -10.74 14.14 7.09
N LEU A 198 -9.59 13.62 7.48
CA LEU A 198 -8.31 13.92 6.86
C LEU A 198 -8.09 12.96 5.69
N VAL A 199 -7.79 13.50 4.51
CA VAL A 199 -7.67 12.73 3.27
C VAL A 199 -6.34 13.01 2.58
N ALA A 200 -5.58 11.94 2.33
CA ALA A 200 -4.42 11.94 1.45
C ALA A 200 -4.87 11.86 -0.01
N ASP A 201 -4.28 12.67 -0.89
CA ASP A 201 -4.57 12.66 -2.33
C ASP A 201 -3.27 12.56 -3.12
N LEU A 202 -3.14 11.51 -3.92
CA LEU A 202 -1.97 11.22 -4.76
C LEU A 202 -1.78 12.28 -5.85
N GLY A 203 -2.87 12.91 -6.31
CA GLY A 203 -2.87 13.82 -7.47
C GLY A 203 -2.67 13.16 -8.83
N SER A 204 -2.34 11.86 -8.87
CA SER A 204 -2.34 11.04 -10.08
C SER A 204 -2.57 9.57 -9.74
N PHE A 205 -3.26 8.85 -10.64
CA PHE A 205 -3.48 7.41 -10.52
C PHE A 205 -2.18 6.62 -10.68
N GLY A 206 -1.54 6.73 -11.85
CA GLY A 206 -0.29 6.04 -12.15
C GLY A 206 0.92 6.68 -11.48
N PRO A 207 2.04 5.94 -11.37
CA PRO A 207 3.29 6.48 -10.83
C PRO A 207 3.83 7.60 -11.72
N ALA A 208 4.17 8.73 -11.11
CA ALA A 208 4.75 9.88 -11.78
C ALA A 208 5.40 10.83 -10.77
N ASP A 209 6.40 11.58 -11.23
CA ASP A 209 6.96 12.73 -10.50
C ASP A 209 6.20 14.00 -10.87
N HIS A 210 5.60 14.67 -9.89
CA HIS A 210 4.87 15.93 -10.04
C HIS A 210 4.59 16.54 -8.67
N ASP A 211 4.15 17.80 -8.62
CA ASP A 211 3.76 18.50 -7.38
C ASP A 211 2.22 18.67 -7.27
N SER A 212 1.46 17.60 -7.53
CA SER A 212 -0.02 17.67 -7.58
C SER A 212 -0.74 16.92 -6.46
N GLY A 213 -0.02 16.21 -5.61
CA GLY A 213 -0.61 15.64 -4.40
C GLY A 213 -0.82 16.70 -3.34
N LYS A 214 -1.70 16.37 -2.39
CA LYS A 214 -2.20 17.30 -1.37
C LYS A 214 -2.81 16.54 -0.19
N VAL A 215 -2.99 17.28 0.90
CA VAL A 215 -3.75 16.86 2.07
C VAL A 215 -4.98 17.74 2.19
N THR A 216 -6.15 17.12 2.33
CA THR A 216 -7.44 17.80 2.44
C THR A 216 -8.12 17.40 3.74
N LEU A 217 -8.61 18.38 4.50
CA LEU A 217 -9.54 18.16 5.60
C LEU A 217 -10.98 18.37 5.08
N LEU A 218 -11.84 17.38 5.23
CA LEU A 218 -13.27 17.51 5.02
C LEU A 218 -13.88 17.96 6.33
N VAL A 219 -14.21 19.26 6.41
CA VAL A 219 -14.73 19.88 7.64
C VAL A 219 -16.25 19.83 7.64
N PHE A 220 -16.86 19.41 8.75
CA PHE A 220 -18.31 19.40 8.88
C PHE A 220 -18.90 20.82 9.07
N ASP A 221 -19.72 21.28 8.12
CA ASP A 221 -20.44 22.55 8.22
C ASP A 221 -21.81 22.33 8.87
N ASN A 222 -21.91 22.70 10.15
CA ASN A 222 -23.13 22.59 10.95
C ASN A 222 -24.34 23.35 10.36
N GLU A 223 -24.12 24.46 9.65
CA GLU A 223 -25.24 25.22 9.06
C GLU A 223 -25.78 24.53 7.81
N LYS A 224 -24.88 23.96 7.00
CA LYS A 224 -25.25 23.27 5.75
C LYS A 224 -25.55 21.79 5.92
N GLN A 225 -25.20 21.21 7.07
CA GLN A 225 -25.26 19.76 7.34
C GLN A 225 -24.52 18.97 6.25
N ALA A 226 -23.32 19.45 5.89
CA ALA A 226 -22.53 18.91 4.79
C ALA A 226 -21.04 19.13 5.02
N TYR A 227 -20.21 18.28 4.42
CA TYR A 227 -18.76 18.43 4.47
C TYR A 227 -18.26 19.44 3.43
N ARG A 228 -17.30 20.27 3.85
CA ARG A 228 -16.61 21.22 2.99
C ARG A 228 -15.12 20.86 2.93
N PRO A 229 -14.54 20.65 1.74
CA PRO A 229 -13.12 20.40 1.62
C PRO A 229 -12.32 21.68 1.90
N GLN A 230 -11.30 21.55 2.75
CA GLN A 230 -10.27 22.53 3.05
C GLN A 230 -8.90 21.92 2.76
N THR A 231 -8.19 22.47 1.78
CA THR A 231 -6.80 22.08 1.52
C THR A 231 -5.91 22.52 2.68
N LEU A 232 -5.20 21.58 3.31
CA LEU A 232 -4.23 21.87 4.37
C LEU A 232 -2.82 22.09 3.80
N GLN A 233 -2.43 21.28 2.81
CA GLN A 233 -1.15 21.36 2.13
C GLN A 233 -1.30 20.94 0.67
N GLU A 234 -0.67 21.69 -0.25
CA GLU A 234 -0.60 21.40 -1.69
C GLU A 234 0.84 21.52 -2.21
N GLY A 235 1.07 21.18 -3.47
CA GLY A 235 2.42 21.22 -4.06
C GLY A 235 3.32 20.08 -3.57
N LEU A 236 2.71 18.94 -3.24
CA LEU A 236 3.41 17.73 -2.83
C LEU A 236 3.49 16.74 -4.00
N GLY A 237 4.43 15.80 -3.91
CA GLY A 237 4.40 14.56 -4.69
C GLY A 237 3.16 13.72 -4.42
N ARG A 238 3.19 12.46 -4.82
CA ARG A 238 2.07 11.54 -4.59
C ARG A 238 1.91 11.24 -3.10
N VAL A 239 0.90 11.80 -2.44
CA VAL A 239 0.62 11.58 -1.01
C VAL A 239 -0.17 10.28 -0.83
N ALA A 240 0.48 9.27 -0.25
CA ALA A 240 -0.13 7.95 -0.04
C ALA A 240 -0.84 7.84 1.31
N ASP A 241 -0.29 8.47 2.35
CA ASP A 241 -0.85 8.44 3.69
C ASP A 241 -0.62 9.76 4.43
N VAL A 242 -1.51 10.06 5.36
CA VAL A 242 -1.43 11.20 6.27
C VAL A 242 -2.06 10.83 7.60
N LYS A 243 -1.37 11.13 8.70
CA LYS A 243 -1.83 10.89 10.07
C LYS A 243 -1.70 12.15 10.91
N ALA A 244 -2.49 12.24 11.99
CA ALA A 244 -2.46 13.37 12.91
C ALA A 244 -2.25 12.93 14.37
N ALA A 245 -1.37 13.60 15.10
CA ALA A 245 -1.18 13.43 16.55
C ALA A 245 -0.48 14.66 17.15
N ASP A 246 -0.56 14.82 18.47
CA ASP A 246 0.20 15.84 19.20
C ASP A 246 1.65 15.36 19.42
N PHE A 247 2.50 15.53 18.40
CA PHE A 247 3.87 15.00 18.43
C PHE A 247 4.82 15.81 19.31
N ASP A 248 4.52 17.07 19.61
CA ASP A 248 5.39 17.90 20.43
C ASP A 248 4.82 18.27 21.80
N LYS A 249 3.63 17.76 22.14
CA LYS A 249 2.93 17.92 23.41
C LYS A 249 2.54 19.37 23.71
N ASP A 250 2.27 20.17 22.67
CA ASP A 250 1.78 21.54 22.84
C ASP A 250 0.23 21.64 22.87
N GLY A 251 -0.45 20.53 22.62
CA GLY A 251 -1.90 20.37 22.76
C GLY A 251 -2.70 20.64 21.50
N ASP A 252 -2.05 20.95 20.37
CA ASP A 252 -2.66 20.85 19.05
C ASP A 252 -2.20 19.59 18.30
N LEU A 253 -2.93 19.24 17.25
CA LEU A 253 -2.61 18.09 16.42
C LEU A 253 -1.73 18.55 15.26
N ASP A 254 -0.54 17.95 15.18
CA ASP A 254 0.39 18.03 14.07
C ASP A 254 0.07 16.96 13.01
N LEU A 255 0.70 17.04 11.83
CA LEU A 255 0.54 16.03 10.78
C LEU A 255 1.87 15.34 10.44
N VAL A 256 1.78 14.07 10.05
CA VAL A 256 2.84 13.38 9.33
C VAL A 256 2.30 12.92 7.98
N ILE A 257 3.07 13.17 6.93
CA ILE A 257 2.70 12.87 5.54
C ILE A 257 3.71 11.87 4.97
N ALA A 258 3.22 10.73 4.51
CA ALA A 258 3.96 9.84 3.61
C ALA A 258 3.71 10.27 2.16
N GLU A 259 4.68 11.00 1.62
CA GLU A 259 4.74 11.33 0.22
C GLU A 259 5.50 10.22 -0.50
N PHE A 260 4.76 9.31 -1.11
CA PHE A 260 5.31 8.19 -1.87
C PHE A 260 6.17 8.67 -3.04
N GLY A 261 5.68 9.65 -3.81
CA GLY A 261 6.39 10.17 -4.98
C GLY A 261 6.59 9.13 -6.10
N TRP A 262 7.74 9.17 -6.77
CA TRP A 262 8.14 8.11 -7.70
C TRP A 262 9.65 7.92 -7.83
N ARG A 263 10.39 8.89 -8.40
CA ARG A 263 11.85 8.80 -8.60
C ARG A 263 12.59 10.02 -8.09
N ASP A 264 12.05 11.20 -8.41
CA ASP A 264 12.63 12.50 -8.05
C ASP A 264 11.82 13.20 -6.95
N THR A 265 10.57 12.77 -6.75
CA THR A 265 9.67 13.23 -5.68
C THR A 265 9.48 12.13 -4.63
N GLY A 266 9.02 12.51 -3.44
CA GLY A 266 8.75 11.59 -2.33
C GLY A 266 9.61 11.85 -1.10
N ARG A 267 8.95 11.87 0.07
CA ARG A 267 9.48 12.32 1.37
C ARG A 267 8.63 11.74 2.51
N LEU A 268 9.20 11.66 3.70
CA LEU A 268 8.44 11.64 4.95
C LEU A 268 8.48 13.05 5.54
N LEU A 269 7.31 13.67 5.73
CA LEU A 269 7.20 15.05 6.23
C LEU A 269 6.54 15.08 7.61
N TYR A 270 7.05 15.93 8.49
CA TYR A 270 6.35 16.37 9.69
C TYR A 270 5.90 17.81 9.51
N LEU A 271 4.62 18.07 9.77
CA LEU A 271 3.99 19.37 9.65
C LEU A 271 3.57 19.80 11.05
N LYS A 272 4.37 20.68 11.64
CA LYS A 272 4.04 21.30 12.92
C LYS A 272 2.86 22.25 12.75
N ASN A 273 1.83 22.09 13.57
CA ASN A 273 0.72 23.00 13.65
C ASN A 273 1.18 24.31 14.30
N VAL A 274 0.99 25.41 13.58
CA VAL A 274 1.35 26.77 14.00
C VAL A 274 0.15 27.70 13.83
N SER A 275 -1.04 27.13 13.97
CA SER A 275 -2.29 27.80 13.65
C SER A 275 -2.49 29.02 14.55
N PRO A 276 -2.77 30.21 13.99
CA PRO A 276 -3.12 31.38 14.82
C PRO A 276 -4.45 31.19 15.55
N SER A 277 -5.32 30.31 15.04
CA SER A 277 -6.55 29.88 15.69
C SER A 277 -7.03 28.55 15.11
N LYS A 278 -7.87 27.85 15.87
CA LYS A 278 -8.54 26.59 15.47
C LYS A 278 -9.29 26.65 14.13
N ALA A 279 -9.83 27.81 13.78
CA ALA A 279 -10.57 28.02 12.52
C ALA A 279 -9.66 28.36 11.32
N SER A 280 -8.36 28.54 11.53
CA SER A 280 -7.41 28.96 10.50
C SER A 280 -6.16 28.08 10.58
N LEU A 281 -6.32 26.82 10.18
CA LEU A 281 -5.24 25.84 10.22
C LEU A 281 -4.03 26.29 9.37
N LYS A 282 -2.84 26.23 9.96
CA LYS A 282 -1.57 26.55 9.30
C LYS A 282 -0.47 25.63 9.82
N PHE A 283 0.36 25.14 8.91
CA PHE A 283 1.45 24.22 9.23
C PHE A 283 2.80 24.75 8.75
N GLU A 284 3.86 24.36 9.46
CA GLU A 284 5.26 24.50 9.04
C GLU A 284 5.85 23.10 8.86
N PHE A 285 6.36 22.81 7.67
CA PHE A 285 6.87 21.46 7.37
C PHE A 285 8.39 21.35 7.60
N GLN A 286 8.80 20.15 8.03
CA GLN A 286 10.18 19.67 8.01
C GLN A 286 10.24 18.31 7.31
N VAL A 287 11.37 18.02 6.68
CA VAL A 287 11.63 16.71 6.07
C VAL A 287 12.24 15.80 7.14
N LEU A 288 11.54 14.72 7.50
CA LEU A 288 12.05 13.68 8.40
C LEU A 288 12.95 12.70 7.64
N ASP A 289 12.56 12.35 6.41
CA ASP A 289 13.35 11.52 5.50
C ASP A 289 13.11 11.98 4.05
N GLY A 290 14.17 12.04 3.25
CA GLY A 290 14.14 12.60 1.90
C GLY A 290 14.02 11.55 0.79
N ARG A 291 13.77 10.29 1.15
CA ARG A 291 13.55 9.18 0.20
C ARG A 291 12.10 9.15 -0.28
N HIS A 292 11.92 8.68 -1.51
CA HIS A 292 10.63 8.26 -2.05
C HIS A 292 10.20 6.92 -1.46
N GLY A 293 9.02 6.44 -1.86
CA GLY A 293 8.50 5.13 -1.47
C GLY A 293 7.83 5.10 -0.07
N ALA A 294 7.77 6.23 0.64
CA ALA A 294 7.00 6.33 1.89
C ALA A 294 5.52 6.06 1.58
N SER A 295 4.97 4.93 2.02
CA SER A 295 3.64 4.44 1.62
C SER A 295 2.64 4.35 2.76
N HIS A 296 3.11 4.06 3.98
CA HIS A 296 2.27 3.89 5.17
C HIS A 296 2.91 4.57 6.37
N VAL A 297 2.09 5.15 7.25
CA VAL A 297 2.51 5.66 8.56
C VAL A 297 1.58 5.13 9.63
N LEU A 298 2.15 4.45 10.63
CA LEU A 298 1.44 4.03 11.84
C LEU A 298 1.91 4.90 13.00
N ILE A 299 0.98 5.27 13.90
CA ILE A 299 1.27 6.04 15.12
C ILE A 299 1.05 5.13 16.32
N THR A 300 2.05 5.03 17.20
CA THR A 300 1.96 4.31 18.47
C THR A 300 3.03 4.81 19.44
N ASP A 301 2.87 4.58 20.74
CA ASP A 301 3.95 4.79 21.72
C ASP A 301 4.79 3.50 21.81
N LEU A 302 5.73 3.35 20.87
CA LEU A 302 6.45 2.09 20.65
C LEU A 302 7.44 1.77 21.76
N ASN A 303 7.88 2.79 22.50
CA ASN A 303 8.90 2.67 23.54
C ASN A 303 8.36 2.94 24.97
N HIS A 304 7.06 3.21 25.09
CA HIS A 304 6.33 3.50 26.34
C HIS A 304 6.81 4.74 27.10
N ASP A 305 7.26 5.78 26.40
CA ASP A 305 7.65 7.06 27.00
C ASP A 305 6.51 8.10 27.02
N GLY A 306 5.34 7.72 26.49
CA GLY A 306 4.13 8.53 26.40
C GLY A 306 4.18 9.57 25.29
N LEU A 307 5.16 9.54 24.37
CA LEU A 307 5.16 10.33 23.15
C LEU A 307 4.68 9.46 21.97
N PRO A 308 3.89 10.00 21.04
CA PRO A 308 3.55 9.26 19.83
C PRO A 308 4.79 9.13 18.94
N ASP A 309 5.19 7.88 18.67
CA ASP A 309 6.21 7.48 17.71
C ASP A 309 5.57 7.21 16.33
N LEU A 310 6.42 7.14 15.30
CA LEU A 310 6.00 6.79 13.94
C LEU A 310 6.64 5.47 13.52
N ILE A 311 5.91 4.66 12.78
CA ILE A 311 6.44 3.55 12.00
C ILE A 311 6.11 3.81 10.54
N THR A 312 7.11 3.80 9.67
CA THR A 312 6.94 4.10 8.24
C THR A 312 7.49 2.97 7.39
N LEU A 313 6.69 2.53 6.41
CA LEU A 313 7.15 1.67 5.33
C LEU A 313 7.68 2.53 4.17
N PHE A 314 8.95 2.33 3.82
CA PHE A 314 9.56 2.79 2.58
C PHE A 314 9.65 1.60 1.63
N SER A 315 8.71 1.51 0.69
CA SER A 315 8.68 0.46 -0.34
C SER A 315 9.47 0.88 -1.58
N GLN A 316 9.27 0.17 -2.70
CA GLN A 316 10.15 0.22 -3.87
C GLN A 316 11.57 -0.21 -3.48
N GLU A 317 12.59 0.19 -4.23
CA GLU A 317 14.01 -0.18 -4.04
C GLU A 317 14.59 -0.11 -2.61
N HIS A 318 13.94 0.58 -1.67
CA HIS A 318 14.35 0.67 -0.28
C HIS A 318 13.92 -0.52 0.57
N GLU A 319 12.71 -1.04 0.36
CA GLU A 319 12.11 -2.18 1.06
C GLU A 319 12.43 -2.25 2.58
N VAL A 320 12.16 -1.16 3.30
CA VAL A 320 12.54 -0.99 4.70
C VAL A 320 11.41 -0.41 5.54
N ILE A 321 11.26 -0.94 6.75
CA ILE A 321 10.36 -0.42 7.78
C ILE A 321 11.20 0.23 8.87
N GLU A 322 10.93 1.49 9.15
CA GLU A 322 11.67 2.28 10.13
C GLU A 322 10.74 2.89 11.18
N ALA A 323 11.18 2.83 12.44
CA ALA A 323 10.62 3.60 13.53
C ALA A 323 11.30 4.96 13.63
N PHE A 324 10.51 6.00 13.83
CA PHE A 324 10.93 7.34 14.19
C PHE A 324 10.48 7.57 15.63
N LEU A 325 11.39 7.29 16.58
CA LEU A 325 11.12 7.42 18.01
C LEU A 325 11.14 8.90 18.40
N ASN A 326 10.01 9.41 18.86
CA ASN A 326 9.82 10.79 19.23
C ASN A 326 10.63 11.14 20.49
N GLN A 327 11.35 12.25 20.44
CA GLN A 327 12.18 12.76 21.53
C GLN A 327 11.63 14.08 22.10
N GLY A 328 10.37 14.40 21.76
CA GLY A 328 9.69 15.65 22.07
C GLY A 328 10.16 16.82 21.22
N ALA A 329 9.36 17.88 21.20
CA ALA A 329 9.61 19.10 20.41
C ALA A 329 9.78 18.81 18.90
N GLY A 330 9.01 17.86 18.36
CA GLY A 330 9.05 17.49 16.94
C GLY A 330 10.36 16.86 16.46
N ARG A 331 11.18 16.30 17.37
CA ARG A 331 12.46 15.64 17.01
C ARG A 331 12.31 14.13 17.10
N PHE A 332 12.83 13.42 16.10
CA PHE A 332 12.72 11.97 16.03
C PHE A 332 14.09 11.29 15.92
N LYS A 333 14.23 10.14 16.56
CA LYS A 333 15.39 9.26 16.46
C LYS A 333 15.02 8.02 15.66
N LYS A 334 15.70 7.85 14.53
CA LYS A 334 15.44 6.75 13.60
C LYS A 334 15.99 5.41 14.08
N LYS A 335 15.23 4.34 13.86
CA LYS A 335 15.58 2.94 14.10
C LYS A 335 15.02 2.06 12.99
N THR A 336 15.81 1.11 12.49
CA THR A 336 15.32 0.13 11.52
C THR A 336 14.58 -0.97 12.26
N ILE A 337 13.32 -1.20 11.90
CA ILE A 337 12.51 -2.33 12.38
C ILE A 337 12.85 -3.56 11.55
N TYR A 338 12.80 -3.42 10.22
CA TYR A 338 13.06 -4.51 9.28
C TYR A 338 13.62 -3.95 7.98
N GLN A 339 14.57 -4.68 7.39
CA GLN A 339 15.12 -4.41 6.06
C GLN A 339 14.95 -5.69 5.26
N ALA A 340 14.19 -5.62 4.17
CA ALA A 340 14.02 -6.77 3.30
C ALA A 340 15.37 -7.21 2.70
N PRO A 341 15.54 -8.52 2.41
CA PRO A 341 16.81 -9.04 1.92
C PRO A 341 17.14 -8.61 0.48
N GLU A 342 16.20 -8.01 -0.25
CA GLU A 342 16.35 -7.65 -1.65
C GLU A 342 15.49 -6.42 -2.02
N PRO A 343 15.91 -5.60 -3.00
CA PRO A 343 15.27 -4.31 -3.30
C PRO A 343 14.03 -4.41 -4.20
N ALA A 344 13.71 -5.57 -4.78
CA ALA A 344 12.46 -5.85 -5.46
C ALA A 344 11.51 -6.65 -4.53
N TYR A 345 11.54 -6.28 -3.24
CA TYR A 345 10.73 -6.75 -2.12
C TYR A 345 9.29 -7.11 -2.46
N GLY A 346 8.69 -6.07 -3.03
CA GLY A 346 7.25 -5.91 -3.21
C GLY A 346 6.54 -5.50 -1.92
N SER A 347 7.18 -4.79 -0.98
CA SER A 347 6.50 -4.38 0.28
C SER A 347 5.22 -3.61 -0.02
N SER A 348 4.11 -4.04 0.56
CA SER A 348 2.78 -3.55 0.16
C SER A 348 1.97 -2.94 1.31
N SER A 349 1.94 -3.56 2.49
CA SER A 349 1.19 -3.05 3.64
C SER A 349 1.84 -3.39 4.98
N ILE A 350 1.54 -2.57 5.99
CA ILE A 350 1.86 -2.81 7.40
C ILE A 350 0.67 -2.47 8.30
N SER A 351 0.46 -3.23 9.37
CA SER A 351 -0.51 -2.91 10.44
C SER A 351 0.03 -3.32 11.82
N LEU A 352 -0.45 -2.66 12.87
CA LEU A 352 -0.07 -2.93 14.27
C LEU A 352 -0.95 -4.04 14.84
N VAL A 353 -0.34 -5.05 15.44
CA VAL A 353 -1.04 -6.19 16.06
C VAL A 353 -0.23 -6.71 17.24
N ASP A 354 -0.87 -7.19 18.30
CA ASP A 354 -0.20 -7.99 19.35
C ASP A 354 -0.49 -9.46 19.04
N LEU A 355 0.33 -10.09 18.19
CA LEU A 355 -0.03 -11.37 17.56
C LEU A 355 0.21 -12.56 18.50
N ASP A 356 1.19 -12.44 19.41
CA ASP A 356 1.50 -13.46 20.42
C ASP A 356 0.93 -13.16 21.81
N GLN A 357 0.18 -12.05 21.94
CA GLN A 357 -0.49 -11.61 23.17
C GLN A 357 0.47 -11.37 24.34
N ASP A 358 1.71 -10.94 24.04
CA ASP A 358 2.69 -10.60 25.07
C ASP A 358 2.57 -9.14 25.57
N GLY A 359 1.72 -8.34 24.90
CA GLY A 359 1.39 -6.96 25.26
C GLY A 359 2.23 -5.91 24.54
N ASP A 360 3.27 -6.33 23.80
CA ASP A 360 4.04 -5.45 22.93
C ASP A 360 3.40 -5.45 21.53
N LEU A 361 3.28 -4.27 20.90
CA LEU A 361 2.77 -4.20 19.54
C LEU A 361 3.83 -4.64 18.53
N ASP A 362 3.46 -5.61 17.71
CA ASP A 362 4.19 -6.14 16.55
C ASP A 362 3.74 -5.46 15.25
N LEU A 363 4.29 -5.93 14.12
CA LEU A 363 3.77 -5.60 12.80
C LEU A 363 3.36 -6.85 12.01
N LEU A 364 2.14 -6.80 11.47
CA LEU A 364 1.74 -7.62 10.34
C LEU A 364 2.21 -6.93 9.06
N TYR A 365 2.88 -7.67 8.18
CA TYR A 365 3.56 -7.12 7.00
C TYR A 365 3.30 -8.00 5.78
N THR A 366 3.00 -7.38 4.64
CA THR A 366 2.83 -8.08 3.36
C THR A 366 3.85 -7.65 2.32
N ASN A 367 4.27 -8.62 1.51
CA ASN A 367 5.01 -8.36 0.29
C ASN A 367 4.42 -9.13 -0.90
N GLY A 368 4.23 -8.45 -2.01
CA GLY A 368 3.65 -9.03 -3.20
C GLY A 368 3.33 -8.04 -4.31
N ASP A 369 3.58 -6.75 -4.11
CA ASP A 369 3.49 -5.78 -5.18
C ASP A 369 4.47 -6.15 -6.31
N THR A 370 3.93 -6.04 -7.53
CA THR A 370 4.60 -6.40 -8.78
C THR A 370 4.71 -5.22 -9.72
N MET A 371 4.36 -3.99 -9.34
CA MET A 371 4.31 -2.88 -10.29
C MET A 371 5.64 -2.64 -11.01
N ASP A 372 6.76 -2.87 -10.33
CA ASP A 372 8.10 -2.59 -10.88
C ASP A 372 8.56 -3.61 -11.93
N SER A 373 8.20 -4.90 -11.76
CA SER A 373 8.66 -6.00 -12.62
C SER A 373 7.57 -6.70 -13.41
N PHE A 374 6.32 -6.59 -12.97
CA PHE A 374 5.14 -7.35 -13.39
C PHE A 374 5.28 -8.87 -13.20
N GLU A 375 6.30 -9.34 -12.45
CA GLU A 375 6.56 -10.76 -12.21
C GLU A 375 6.17 -11.17 -10.78
N LEU A 376 5.34 -12.20 -10.66
CA LEU A 376 5.10 -12.86 -9.38
C LEU A 376 6.34 -13.62 -8.91
N ARG A 377 6.59 -13.62 -7.60
CA ARG A 377 7.76 -14.28 -6.99
C ARG A 377 7.33 -15.25 -5.88
N PRO A 378 8.09 -16.34 -5.67
CA PRO A 378 7.80 -17.29 -4.59
C PRO A 378 8.03 -16.68 -3.19
N SER A 379 8.69 -15.53 -3.09
CA SER A 379 8.91 -14.79 -1.85
C SER A 379 7.71 -13.94 -1.42
N HIS A 380 6.65 -13.81 -2.23
CA HIS A 380 5.47 -13.04 -1.89
C HIS A 380 4.70 -13.72 -0.74
N SER A 381 4.46 -12.99 0.34
CA SER A 381 4.04 -13.59 1.60
C SER A 381 3.32 -12.63 2.54
N VAL A 382 2.64 -13.23 3.51
CA VAL A 382 2.21 -12.60 4.76
C VAL A 382 3.26 -12.90 5.83
N GLN A 383 3.63 -11.90 6.62
CA GLN A 383 4.78 -11.93 7.51
C GLN A 383 4.46 -11.26 8.84
N TRP A 384 5.16 -11.68 9.88
CA TRP A 384 5.06 -11.12 11.22
C TRP A 384 6.43 -10.60 11.65
N LEU A 385 6.47 -9.35 12.11
CA LEU A 385 7.65 -8.70 12.67
C LEU A 385 7.40 -8.50 14.17
N GLU A 386 7.93 -9.44 14.96
CA GLU A 386 7.72 -9.56 16.39
C GLU A 386 8.62 -8.59 17.17
N ASN A 387 8.01 -7.80 18.03
CA ASN A 387 8.67 -6.82 18.88
C ASN A 387 9.11 -7.44 20.21
N LYS A 388 10.34 -7.96 20.25
CA LYS A 388 10.95 -8.44 21.52
C LYS A 388 11.59 -7.33 22.37
N GLY A 389 11.09 -6.10 22.26
CA GLY A 389 11.62 -4.91 22.94
C GLY A 389 13.00 -4.46 22.43
N THR A 390 13.46 -4.98 21.29
CA THR A 390 14.74 -4.60 20.67
C THR A 390 14.60 -4.43 19.16
N PHE A 391 15.48 -3.63 18.58
CA PHE A 391 15.57 -3.43 17.13
C PHE A 391 16.78 -4.19 16.56
N PRO A 392 16.69 -4.79 15.36
CA PRO A 392 15.49 -4.95 14.55
C PRO A 392 14.47 -5.91 15.19
N PHE A 393 13.22 -5.86 14.75
CA PHE A 393 12.20 -6.82 15.17
C PHE A 393 12.54 -8.22 14.65
N GLN A 394 12.04 -9.23 15.34
CA GLN A 394 12.24 -10.61 14.96
C GLN A 394 11.30 -10.97 13.81
N HIS A 395 11.87 -11.36 12.68
CA HIS A 395 11.11 -11.68 11.47
C HIS A 395 10.64 -13.13 11.46
N HIS A 396 9.35 -13.32 11.21
CA HIS A 396 8.70 -14.60 10.99
C HIS A 396 7.95 -14.60 9.66
N HIS A 397 8.11 -15.67 8.90
CA HIS A 397 7.34 -15.90 7.69
C HIS A 397 6.09 -16.71 8.05
N ILE A 398 4.90 -16.15 7.81
CA ILE A 398 3.63 -16.80 8.16
C ILE A 398 3.22 -17.75 7.02
N ALA A 399 2.97 -17.19 5.84
CA ALA A 399 2.47 -17.97 4.72
C ALA A 399 2.85 -17.35 3.38
N VAL A 400 3.14 -18.21 2.40
CA VAL A 400 3.32 -17.79 1.01
C VAL A 400 1.95 -17.47 0.43
N LEU A 401 1.81 -16.27 -0.12
CA LEU A 401 0.62 -15.81 -0.81
C LEU A 401 1.05 -14.95 -1.99
N THR A 402 1.02 -15.55 -3.17
CA THR A 402 1.55 -14.91 -4.37
C THR A 402 0.75 -13.66 -4.73
N GLY A 403 1.40 -12.49 -4.64
CA GLY A 403 0.74 -11.20 -4.86
C GLY A 403 0.04 -10.65 -3.62
N ALA A 404 0.39 -11.12 -2.42
CA ALA A 404 -0.10 -10.57 -1.15
C ALA A 404 0.10 -9.06 -1.12
N TYR A 405 -1.00 -8.32 -0.94
CA TYR A 405 -0.98 -6.87 -1.03
C TYR A 405 -1.39 -6.23 0.29
N CYS A 406 -2.51 -6.66 0.88
CA CYS A 406 -2.97 -6.16 2.17
C CYS A 406 -3.37 -7.32 3.10
N ALA A 407 -3.22 -7.13 4.40
CA ALA A 407 -3.69 -8.06 5.42
C ALA A 407 -4.30 -7.32 6.61
N THR A 408 -5.32 -7.92 7.20
CA THR A 408 -5.99 -7.51 8.43
C THR A 408 -5.96 -8.65 9.45
N HIS A 409 -6.40 -8.39 10.67
CA HIS A 409 -6.32 -9.31 11.79
C HIS A 409 -7.52 -9.16 12.73
N GLY A 410 -7.84 -10.23 13.46
CA GLY A 410 -8.94 -10.28 14.41
C GLY A 410 -9.18 -11.70 14.89
N ASP A 411 -9.97 -11.87 15.95
CA ASP A 411 -10.43 -13.19 16.39
C ASP A 411 -11.68 -13.56 15.55
N PHE A 412 -11.49 -14.26 14.43
CA PHE A 412 -12.59 -14.53 13.49
C PHE A 412 -13.45 -15.71 13.92
N ASP A 413 -12.90 -16.68 14.66
CA ASP A 413 -13.65 -17.87 15.10
C ASP A 413 -14.06 -17.85 16.59
N GLY A 414 -13.66 -16.81 17.32
CA GLY A 414 -14.07 -16.55 18.70
C GLY A 414 -13.33 -17.40 19.73
N ASP A 415 -12.17 -17.97 19.39
CA ASP A 415 -11.40 -18.85 20.26
C ASP A 415 -10.44 -18.08 21.20
N GLY A 416 -10.27 -16.78 20.95
CA GLY A 416 -9.51 -15.84 21.76
C GLY A 416 -8.08 -15.63 21.30
N ASP A 417 -7.62 -16.27 20.22
CA ASP A 417 -6.38 -15.91 19.56
C ASP A 417 -6.59 -14.96 18.37
N ILE A 418 -5.49 -14.44 17.80
CA ILE A 418 -5.55 -13.45 16.72
C ILE A 418 -5.28 -14.15 15.40
N ASP A 419 -6.30 -14.20 14.56
CA ASP A 419 -6.22 -14.67 13.19
C ASP A 419 -5.82 -13.56 12.21
N LEU A 420 -5.55 -13.95 10.96
CA LEU A 420 -5.20 -13.04 9.87
C LEU A 420 -6.07 -13.29 8.65
N ALA A 421 -6.43 -12.23 7.93
CA ALA A 421 -7.00 -12.33 6.59
C ALA A 421 -6.20 -11.49 5.61
N ALA A 422 -5.86 -12.05 4.44
CA ALA A 422 -5.03 -11.36 3.46
C ALA A 422 -5.61 -11.45 2.05
N CYS A 423 -5.43 -10.37 1.29
CA CYS A 423 -5.88 -10.26 -0.09
C CYS A 423 -4.71 -10.02 -1.05
N THR A 424 -4.95 -10.25 -2.35
CA THR A 424 -3.90 -10.16 -3.38
C THR A 424 -4.22 -9.14 -4.46
N MET A 425 -3.18 -8.48 -4.95
CA MET A 425 -3.23 -7.58 -6.10
C MET A 425 -2.06 -7.84 -7.03
N THR A 426 -2.32 -7.80 -8.33
CA THR A 426 -1.35 -8.05 -9.39
C THR A 426 -1.65 -7.13 -10.57
N TRP A 427 -0.61 -6.68 -11.26
CA TRP A 427 -0.78 -5.68 -12.32
C TRP A 427 -1.06 -6.29 -13.70
N ASN A 428 -0.57 -7.50 -13.96
CA ASN A 428 -0.66 -8.13 -15.27
C ASN A 428 -0.91 -9.65 -15.23
N TYR A 429 -1.20 -10.19 -14.05
CA TYR A 429 -1.44 -11.62 -13.88
C TYR A 429 -2.94 -11.90 -13.91
N GLN A 430 -3.37 -12.75 -14.86
CA GLN A 430 -4.78 -12.95 -15.19
C GLN A 430 -5.26 -14.39 -14.93
N GLU A 431 -4.41 -15.26 -14.40
CA GLU A 431 -4.82 -16.61 -14.04
C GLU A 431 -5.48 -16.62 -12.65
N PRO A 432 -6.50 -17.47 -12.43
CA PRO A 432 -7.13 -17.62 -11.14
C PRO A 432 -6.12 -18.00 -10.04
N ARG A 433 -6.26 -17.41 -8.87
CA ARG A 433 -5.43 -17.67 -7.69
C ARG A 433 -6.24 -17.49 -6.42
N ASN A 434 -5.69 -17.85 -5.26
CA ASN A 434 -6.32 -17.48 -4.00
C ASN A 434 -6.20 -15.96 -3.80
N THR A 435 -7.30 -15.24 -4.01
CA THR A 435 -7.36 -13.77 -3.98
C THR A 435 -7.70 -13.22 -2.60
N LEU A 436 -8.34 -14.05 -1.77
CA LEU A 436 -8.64 -13.81 -0.36
C LEU A 436 -8.42 -15.10 0.44
N VAL A 437 -7.68 -15.00 1.54
CA VAL A 437 -7.32 -16.15 2.40
C VAL A 437 -7.41 -15.74 3.85
N TRP A 438 -8.09 -16.54 4.66
CA TRP A 438 -8.04 -16.48 6.12
C TRP A 438 -6.99 -17.47 6.65
N TYR A 439 -6.27 -17.07 7.67
CA TYR A 439 -5.24 -17.83 8.37
C TYR A 439 -5.65 -17.91 9.84
N GLU A 440 -6.22 -19.05 10.22
CA GLU A 440 -6.63 -19.40 11.60
C GLU A 440 -5.37 -19.66 12.42
N GLN A 441 -5.14 -18.94 13.50
CA GLN A 441 -4.09 -19.28 14.44
C GLN A 441 -4.57 -20.50 15.25
N THR A 442 -3.72 -21.53 15.33
CA THR A 442 -4.09 -22.80 16.01
C THR A 442 -3.17 -23.11 17.19
N ALA A 443 -2.10 -22.33 17.30
CA ALA A 443 -1.15 -22.21 18.39
C ALA A 443 -0.31 -20.94 18.12
N PRO A 444 0.35 -20.36 19.14
CA PRO A 444 1.17 -19.15 18.96
C PRO A 444 2.14 -19.25 17.77
N GLY A 445 1.96 -18.38 16.77
CA GLY A 445 2.74 -18.31 15.54
C GLY A 445 2.49 -19.43 14.52
N GLN A 446 1.49 -20.30 14.72
CA GLN A 446 1.16 -21.42 13.82
C GLN A 446 -0.24 -21.23 13.22
N PHE A 447 -0.28 -21.14 11.89
CA PHE A 447 -1.49 -20.80 11.16
C PHE A 447 -1.96 -21.92 10.22
N SER A 448 -3.26 -22.21 10.28
CA SER A 448 -3.99 -23.03 9.33
C SER A 448 -4.58 -22.15 8.23
N ARG A 449 -4.47 -22.59 6.97
CA ARG A 449 -4.83 -21.78 5.80
C ARG A 449 -6.20 -22.15 5.26
N HIS A 450 -7.09 -21.16 5.16
CA HIS A 450 -8.46 -21.25 4.65
C HIS A 450 -8.71 -20.27 3.50
N PRO A 451 -8.53 -20.68 2.24
CA PRO A 451 -8.93 -19.88 1.08
C PRO A 451 -10.42 -19.54 1.09
N LEU A 452 -10.72 -18.25 0.99
CA LEU A 452 -12.10 -17.76 0.91
C LEU A 452 -12.51 -17.48 -0.53
N ASP A 453 -11.59 -16.99 -1.36
CA ASP A 453 -11.83 -16.75 -2.78
C ASP A 453 -10.75 -17.36 -3.68
N PHE A 454 -11.19 -17.88 -4.83
CA PHE A 454 -10.34 -18.36 -5.91
C PHE A 454 -10.85 -17.80 -7.23
N SER A 455 -10.32 -16.64 -7.62
CA SER A 455 -10.82 -15.88 -8.76
C SER A 455 -9.70 -15.10 -9.47
N ASN A 456 -10.08 -14.30 -10.45
CA ASN A 456 -9.20 -13.34 -11.12
C ASN A 456 -9.25 -11.95 -10.45
N GLY A 457 -9.96 -11.82 -9.32
CA GLY A 457 -10.13 -10.56 -8.59
C GLY A 457 -8.81 -9.93 -8.18
N GLN A 458 -8.83 -8.61 -8.03
CA GLN A 458 -7.69 -7.82 -7.63
C GLN A 458 -8.13 -6.94 -6.46
N HIS A 459 -7.41 -7.06 -5.34
CA HIS A 459 -7.81 -6.42 -4.09
C HIS A 459 -6.62 -5.68 -3.48
N ALA A 460 -6.74 -4.36 -3.39
CA ALA A 460 -5.71 -3.51 -2.79
C ALA A 460 -5.90 -3.36 -1.27
N VAL A 461 -7.11 -3.63 -0.76
CA VAL A 461 -7.48 -3.37 0.63
C VAL A 461 -8.41 -4.44 1.19
N ILE A 462 -8.26 -4.68 2.48
CA ILE A 462 -9.12 -5.53 3.31
C ILE A 462 -9.23 -4.88 4.69
N GLU A 463 -10.43 -4.85 5.26
CA GLU A 463 -10.68 -4.35 6.63
C GLU A 463 -11.60 -5.33 7.36
N ALA A 464 -11.26 -5.64 8.61
CA ALA A 464 -12.10 -6.44 9.49
C ALA A 464 -12.95 -5.56 10.40
N GLY A 465 -14.17 -6.00 10.70
CA GLY A 465 -15.06 -5.34 11.65
C GLY A 465 -16.38 -6.08 11.78
N ASP A 466 -17.03 -5.95 12.93
CA ASP A 466 -18.40 -6.42 13.14
C ASP A 466 -19.37 -5.44 12.46
N PHE A 467 -19.70 -5.68 11.19
CA PHE A 467 -20.40 -4.71 10.35
C PHE A 467 -21.92 -4.76 10.53
N ASP A 468 -22.47 -5.89 10.94
CA ASP A 468 -23.90 -6.03 11.22
C ASP A 468 -24.25 -6.22 12.71
N GLU A 469 -23.27 -6.00 13.60
CA GLU A 469 -23.42 -5.94 15.06
C GLU A 469 -23.90 -7.25 15.68
N ASP A 470 -23.51 -8.39 15.08
CA ASP A 470 -23.85 -9.72 15.58
C ASP A 470 -22.80 -10.31 16.55
N GLY A 471 -21.64 -9.65 16.64
CA GLY A 471 -20.55 -9.98 17.54
C GLY A 471 -19.41 -10.77 16.90
N ASP A 472 -19.58 -11.22 15.65
CA ASP A 472 -18.54 -11.89 14.87
C ASP A 472 -17.84 -10.88 13.94
N LEU A 473 -16.54 -11.03 13.70
CA LEU A 473 -15.81 -10.14 12.80
C LEU A 473 -16.04 -10.53 11.34
N ASP A 474 -16.54 -9.59 10.54
CA ASP A 474 -16.68 -9.69 9.08
C ASP A 474 -15.45 -9.16 8.35
N LEU A 475 -15.40 -9.36 7.03
CA LEU A 475 -14.37 -8.79 6.14
C LEU A 475 -14.98 -7.93 5.03
N ALA A 476 -14.44 -6.73 4.85
CA ALA A 476 -14.71 -5.88 3.70
C ALA A 476 -13.49 -5.88 2.78
N VAL A 477 -13.70 -6.15 1.49
CA VAL A 477 -12.63 -6.27 0.50
C VAL A 477 -12.90 -5.32 -0.66
N GLY A 478 -11.95 -4.42 -0.94
CA GLY A 478 -12.09 -3.44 -2.02
C GLY A 478 -11.53 -3.96 -3.34
N ALA A 479 -12.25 -3.74 -4.45
CA ALA A 479 -11.76 -4.08 -5.78
C ALA A 479 -10.78 -3.03 -6.31
N PHE A 480 -9.75 -3.50 -7.02
CA PHE A 480 -8.74 -2.66 -7.65
C PHE A 480 -8.43 -3.16 -9.06
N GLU A 481 -9.18 -2.66 -10.04
CA GLU A 481 -9.06 -3.06 -11.43
C GLU A 481 -8.03 -2.18 -12.15
N VAL A 482 -7.03 -2.82 -12.76
CA VAL A 482 -5.95 -2.17 -13.54
C VAL A 482 -6.10 -2.38 -15.04
N GLN A 483 -7.00 -3.27 -15.45
CA GLN A 483 -7.41 -3.50 -16.84
C GLN A 483 -8.93 -3.53 -16.91
N ASP A 484 -9.50 -3.10 -18.04
CA ASP A 484 -10.94 -3.13 -18.25
C ASP A 484 -11.42 -4.59 -18.28
N THR A 485 -11.94 -5.06 -17.15
CA THR A 485 -12.56 -6.37 -17.01
C THR A 485 -14.07 -6.17 -17.04
N ASP A 486 -14.82 -7.14 -17.57
CA ASP A 486 -16.30 -7.11 -17.49
C ASP A 486 -16.82 -7.24 -16.03
N GLN A 487 -15.94 -7.09 -15.02
CA GLN A 487 -16.28 -7.13 -13.61
C GLN A 487 -16.90 -5.80 -13.17
N ASN A 488 -17.96 -5.89 -12.38
CA ASN A 488 -18.69 -4.73 -11.87
C ASN A 488 -18.60 -4.62 -10.34
N GLU A 489 -17.83 -5.49 -9.67
CA GLU A 489 -17.65 -5.47 -8.21
C GLU A 489 -16.87 -4.23 -7.81
N TRP A 490 -17.47 -3.36 -6.98
CA TRP A 490 -16.76 -2.24 -6.39
C TRP A 490 -16.05 -2.66 -5.11
N PHE A 491 -16.78 -3.33 -4.23
CA PHE A 491 -16.28 -4.02 -3.05
C PHE A 491 -17.17 -5.22 -2.75
N SER A 492 -16.69 -6.12 -1.91
CA SER A 492 -17.47 -7.22 -1.35
C SER A 492 -17.39 -7.23 0.17
N ILE A 493 -18.44 -7.75 0.78
CA ILE A 493 -18.48 -8.08 2.22
C ILE A 493 -18.57 -9.59 2.35
N TRP A 494 -17.76 -10.13 3.24
CA TRP A 494 -17.75 -11.53 3.62
C TRP A 494 -18.28 -11.61 5.04
N TRP A 495 -19.57 -11.92 5.14
CA TRP A 495 -20.26 -12.04 6.40
C TRP A 495 -19.79 -13.29 7.12
N ASN A 496 -19.36 -13.17 8.37
CA ASN A 496 -19.05 -14.30 9.21
C ASN A 496 -20.35 -14.91 9.72
N GLU A 497 -20.72 -16.09 9.26
CA GLU A 497 -21.97 -16.76 9.64
C GLU A 497 -21.78 -17.69 10.87
N GLY A 498 -20.63 -17.55 11.53
CA GLY A 498 -20.22 -18.32 12.69
C GLY A 498 -19.88 -19.79 12.34
N PRO A 499 -19.94 -20.69 13.35
CA PRO A 499 -19.47 -22.06 13.20
C PRO A 499 -20.22 -22.87 12.14
N VAL A 500 -19.48 -23.67 11.37
CA VAL A 500 -20.07 -24.56 10.35
C VAL A 500 -21.05 -25.52 11.01
N LYS A 501 -22.33 -25.45 10.61
CA LYS A 501 -23.38 -26.32 11.14
C LYS A 501 -23.11 -27.77 10.74
N SER A 502 -22.82 -28.62 11.73
CA SER A 502 -22.75 -30.07 11.52
C SER A 502 -24.14 -30.60 11.13
N ASN A 503 -24.29 -31.07 9.89
CA ASN A 503 -25.52 -31.71 9.38
C ASN A 503 -25.87 -33.02 10.07
#